data_AF-A0A3N5Z5E8-F1
#
_entry.id   AF-A0A3N5Z5E8-F1
#
_cell.length_a   1.000
_cell.length_b   1.000
_cell.length_c   1.000
_cell.angle_alpha   90.00
_cell.angle_beta   90.00
_cell.angle_gamma   90.00
#
_symmetry.space_group_name_H-M   'P 1'
#
loop_
_entity.id
_entity.type
_entity.pdbx_description
1 polymer ?
#
loop_
_entity_poly.entity_id
_entity_poly.type
_entity_poly.pdbx_seq_one_letter_code
_entity_poly.pdbx_strand_id
1 'polypeptide(L)'
;MSVKKTSFKLHERRYFSNAFKKEKADEILSKKTTIKELSILYEIKPSVIYRWLHRYSQVKLSGVKIHYEMETEEQKTLFYKDKVAELERIVGKKQIEIDFLNKLIEIASSELSVDIKKNFSTYRLNGSDVIRQKKDLP
;
A
#
# COMPACT_ATOMS: atom_id res chain seq x y z
N MET A 1 7.75 19.71 74.65
CA MET A 1 7.29 19.40 73.28
C MET A 1 8.23 18.35 72.69
N SER A 2 7.75 17.12 72.49
CA SER A 2 8.57 16.02 71.95
C SER A 2 8.62 16.10 70.42
N VAL A 3 9.81 16.30 69.87
CA VAL A 3 10.03 16.36 68.42
C VAL A 3 9.92 14.93 67.88
N LYS A 4 8.85 14.65 67.13
CA LYS A 4 8.66 13.36 66.44
C LYS A 4 9.79 13.18 65.42
N LYS A 5 10.66 12.19 65.61
CA LYS A 5 11.62 11.73 64.59
C LYS A 5 10.84 11.02 63.48
N THR A 6 10.60 11.70 62.37
CA THR A 6 10.09 11.10 61.14
C THR A 6 11.19 10.21 60.54
N SER A 7 10.98 8.90 60.52
CA SER A 7 11.89 7.95 59.87
C SER A 7 11.80 8.13 58.34
N PHE A 8 12.76 8.82 57.74
CA PHE A 8 12.87 8.90 56.28
C PHE A 8 13.25 7.52 55.71
N LYS A 9 12.31 6.85 55.04
CA LYS A 9 12.62 5.65 54.24
C LYS A 9 13.42 6.08 53.01
N LEU A 10 14.72 5.87 53.06
CA LEU A 10 15.62 6.05 51.92
C LEU A 10 15.16 5.11 50.79
N HIS A 11 14.67 5.69 49.70
CA HIS A 11 14.38 4.91 48.49
C HIS A 11 15.71 4.58 47.81
N GLU A 12 15.99 3.29 47.65
CA GLU A 12 17.17 2.84 46.93
C GLU A 12 17.15 3.37 45.50
N ARG A 13 18.26 3.98 45.08
CA ARG A 13 18.43 4.42 43.70
C ARG A 13 18.64 3.19 42.83
N ARG A 14 17.61 2.82 42.07
CA ARG A 14 17.69 1.77 41.06
C ARG A 14 18.54 2.25 39.88
N TYR A 15 19.58 1.50 39.54
CA TYR A 15 20.41 1.74 38.36
C TYR A 15 20.19 0.64 37.34
N PHE A 16 19.84 1.02 36.11
CA PHE A 16 19.76 0.09 34.99
C PHE A 16 21.05 0.14 34.18
N SER A 17 21.54 -1.02 33.75
CA SER A 17 22.70 -1.13 32.87
C SER A 17 22.41 -0.50 31.51
N ASN A 18 23.45 -0.03 30.80
CA ASN A 18 23.25 0.57 29.48
C ASN A 18 22.74 -0.46 28.45
N ALA A 19 23.17 -1.72 28.55
CA ALA A 19 22.68 -2.81 27.71
C ALA A 19 21.17 -3.02 27.88
N PHE A 20 20.68 -3.11 29.12
CA PHE A 20 19.26 -3.25 29.43
C PHE A 20 18.43 -2.07 28.89
N LYS A 21 18.91 -0.83 29.10
CA LYS A 21 18.21 0.36 28.59
C LYS A 21 18.09 0.36 27.07
N LYS A 22 19.12 -0.15 26.37
CA LYS A 22 19.15 -0.23 24.91
C LYS A 22 18.20 -1.31 24.39
N GLU A 23 18.27 -2.52 24.95
CA GLU A 23 17.37 -3.63 24.62
C GLU A 23 15.90 -3.22 24.76
N LYS A 24 15.55 -2.60 25.89
CA LYS A 24 14.17 -2.14 26.14
C LYS A 24 13.73 -0.99 25.25
N ALA A 25 14.64 -0.08 24.87
CA ALA A 25 14.33 0.93 23.87
C ALA A 25 14.09 0.31 22.48
N ASP A 26 14.87 -0.72 22.12
CA ASP A 26 14.72 -1.44 20.85
C ASP A 26 13.41 -2.23 20.79
N GLU A 27 13.00 -2.90 21.87
CA GLU A 27 11.69 -3.57 21.97
C GLU A 27 10.51 -2.62 21.73
N ILE A 28 10.58 -1.40 22.27
CA ILE A 28 9.57 -0.36 22.05
C ILE A 28 9.57 0.09 20.59
N LEU A 29 10.75 0.31 19.98
CA LEU A 29 10.85 0.72 18.57
C LEU A 29 10.32 -0.35 17.61
N SER A 30 10.56 -1.63 17.91
CA SER A 30 10.00 -2.76 17.18
C SER A 30 8.52 -3.03 17.47
N LYS A 31 7.85 -2.15 18.23
CA LYS A 31 6.42 -2.26 18.62
C LYS A 31 6.06 -3.56 19.34
N LYS A 32 7.02 -4.22 20.00
CA LYS A 32 6.78 -5.46 20.78
C LYS A 32 6.14 -5.18 22.13
N THR A 33 6.45 -4.02 22.71
CA THR A 33 5.97 -3.62 24.04
C THR A 33 5.65 -2.14 24.07
N THR A 34 4.63 -1.74 24.83
CA THR A 34 4.25 -0.33 25.00
C THR A 34 4.98 0.32 26.18
N ILE A 35 5.24 1.63 26.10
CA ILE A 35 5.86 2.42 27.19
C ILE A 35 5.12 2.23 28.52
N LYS A 36 3.78 2.17 28.49
CA LYS A 36 2.93 1.96 29.67
C LYS A 36 3.15 0.59 30.32
N GLU A 37 3.22 -0.46 29.52
CA GLU A 37 3.44 -1.83 30.00
C GLU A 37 4.81 -1.95 30.67
N LEU A 38 5.83 -1.39 30.03
CA LEU A 38 7.20 -1.37 30.55
C LEU A 38 7.32 -0.54 31.84
N SER A 39 6.60 0.58 31.90
CA SER A 39 6.52 1.43 33.10
C SER A 39 5.95 0.67 34.29
N ILE A 40 4.91 -0.14 34.08
CA ILE A 40 4.28 -0.95 35.12
C ILE A 40 5.20 -2.13 35.50
N LEU A 41 5.71 -2.87 34.51
CA LEU A 41 6.49 -4.09 34.73
C LEU A 41 7.78 -3.86 35.52
N TYR A 42 8.48 -2.76 35.24
CA TYR A 42 9.76 -2.44 35.87
C TYR A 42 9.66 -1.27 36.87
N GLU A 43 8.46 -0.76 37.11
CA GLU A 43 8.17 0.42 37.95
C GLU A 43 8.99 1.65 37.56
N ILE A 44 9.23 1.81 36.26
CA ILE A 44 10.01 2.92 35.71
C ILE A 44 9.06 4.05 35.33
N LYS A 45 9.39 5.28 35.73
CA LYS A 45 8.62 6.46 35.29
C LYS A 45 8.68 6.60 33.76
N PRO A 46 7.55 6.87 33.07
CA PRO A 46 7.52 7.01 31.61
C PRO A 46 8.53 8.04 31.07
N SER A 47 8.76 9.13 31.81
CA SER A 47 9.74 10.17 31.44
C SER A 47 11.18 9.66 31.31
N VAL A 48 11.56 8.65 32.10
CA VAL A 48 12.88 8.00 32.01
C VAL A 48 12.95 7.13 30.76
N ILE A 49 11.87 6.42 30.45
CA ILE A 49 11.76 5.59 29.24
C ILE A 49 11.85 6.48 27.99
N TYR A 50 11.13 7.60 27.95
CA TYR A 50 11.24 8.57 26.84
C TYR A 50 12.67 9.11 26.67
N ARG A 51 13.40 9.34 27.77
CA ARG A 51 14.81 9.77 27.71
C ARG A 51 15.70 8.69 27.11
N TRP A 52 15.46 7.42 27.45
CA TRP A 52 16.18 6.29 26.83
C TRP A 52 15.85 6.20 25.34
N LEU A 53 14.57 6.29 24.99
CA LEU A 53 14.13 6.27 23.60
C LEU A 53 14.78 7.37 22.79
N HIS A 54 14.80 8.62 23.28
CA HIS A 54 15.45 9.73 22.59
C HIS A 54 16.96 9.50 22.41
N ARG A 55 17.66 9.05 23.47
CA ARG A 55 19.10 8.78 23.43
C ARG A 55 19.45 7.67 22.44
N TYR A 56 18.75 6.54 22.48
CA TYR A 56 19.08 5.38 21.65
C TYR A 56 18.45 5.43 20.25
N SER A 57 17.36 6.19 20.07
CA SER A 57 16.81 6.52 18.75
C SER A 57 17.80 7.38 17.97
N GLN A 58 18.35 8.44 18.57
CA GLN A 58 19.34 9.28 17.90
C GLN A 58 20.63 8.53 17.55
N VAL A 59 21.08 7.59 18.39
CA VAL A 59 22.25 6.74 18.09
C VAL A 59 21.96 5.80 16.91
N LYS A 60 20.71 5.36 16.72
CA LYS A 60 20.29 4.67 15.50
C LYS A 60 20.27 5.60 14.29
N LEU A 61 19.79 6.84 14.42
CA LEU A 61 19.79 7.81 13.31
C LEU A 61 21.20 8.28 12.90
N SER A 62 22.17 8.34 13.83
CA SER A 62 23.54 8.77 13.52
C SER A 62 24.50 7.63 13.12
N GLY A 63 24.22 6.39 13.54
CA GLY A 63 25.04 5.20 13.23
C GLY A 63 24.47 4.29 12.14
N VAL A 64 23.19 4.42 11.80
CA VAL A 64 22.57 3.71 10.68
C VAL A 64 22.41 4.70 9.54
N LYS A 65 23.46 4.81 8.72
CA LYS A 65 23.26 5.21 7.33
C LYS A 65 22.20 4.26 6.78
N ILE A 66 21.06 4.82 6.42
CA ILE A 66 19.84 4.15 5.99
C ILE A 66 20.17 3.17 4.86
N HIS A 67 20.43 1.91 5.18
CA HIS A 67 20.49 0.77 4.25
C HIS A 67 19.23 -0.10 4.47
N TYR A 68 18.07 0.55 4.57
CA TYR A 68 16.77 -0.13 4.63
C TYR A 68 15.92 0.18 3.38
N GLU A 69 16.20 1.29 2.70
CA GLU A 69 15.52 1.66 1.46
C GLU A 69 16.04 0.86 0.27
N MET A 70 17.36 0.67 0.12
CA MET A 70 17.92 0.16 -1.16
C MET A 70 17.54 -1.29 -1.48
N GLU A 71 17.69 -2.24 -0.55
CA GLU A 71 17.33 -3.64 -0.83
C GLU A 71 15.81 -3.79 -1.10
N THR A 72 15.00 -3.02 -0.39
CA THR A 72 13.54 -3.04 -0.56
C THR A 72 13.12 -2.41 -1.90
N GLU A 73 13.74 -1.30 -2.28
CA GLU A 73 13.46 -0.62 -3.55
C GLU A 73 14.02 -1.38 -4.76
N GLU A 74 15.16 -2.07 -4.62
CA GLU A 74 15.71 -2.96 -5.66
C GLU A 74 14.77 -4.15 -5.93
N GLN A 75 14.24 -4.78 -4.88
CA GLN A 75 13.27 -5.87 -5.01
C GLN A 75 11.95 -5.42 -5.64
N LYS A 76 11.43 -4.25 -5.24
CA LYS A 76 10.25 -3.66 -5.89
C LYS A 76 10.52 -3.34 -7.35
N THR A 77 11.67 -2.73 -7.64
CA THR A 77 12.06 -2.39 -9.01
C THR A 77 12.14 -3.63 -9.89
N LEU A 78 12.71 -4.72 -9.38
CA LEU A 78 12.77 -5.99 -10.09
C LEU A 78 11.36 -6.57 -10.33
N PHE A 79 10.53 -6.63 -9.28
CA PHE A 79 9.14 -7.09 -9.39
C PHE A 79 8.33 -6.29 -10.43
N TYR A 80 8.46 -4.97 -10.42
CA TYR A 80 7.77 -4.11 -11.38
C TYR A 80 8.30 -4.29 -12.80
N LYS A 81 9.61 -4.47 -12.99
CA LYS A 81 10.19 -4.79 -14.30
C LYS A 81 9.67 -6.12 -14.85
N ASP A 82 9.61 -7.15 -14.01
CA ASP A 82 9.09 -8.46 -14.41
C ASP A 82 7.62 -8.37 -14.81
N LYS A 83 6.81 -7.60 -14.08
CA LYS A 83 5.42 -7.35 -14.47
C LYS A 83 5.26 -6.55 -15.75
N VAL A 84 6.11 -5.55 -15.99
CA VAL A 84 6.10 -4.83 -17.26
C VAL A 84 6.43 -5.78 -18.41
N ALA A 85 7.46 -6.63 -18.29
CA ALA A 85 7.83 -7.58 -19.32
C ALA A 85 6.72 -8.61 -19.62
N GLU A 86 6.03 -9.10 -18.59
CA GLU A 86 4.90 -10.01 -18.75
C GLU A 86 3.73 -9.33 -19.49
N LEU A 87 3.40 -8.09 -19.11
CA LEU A 87 2.34 -7.32 -19.74
C LEU A 87 2.67 -7.00 -21.20
N GLU A 88 3.89 -6.56 -21.50
CA GLU A 88 4.36 -6.31 -22.87
C GLU A 88 4.25 -7.56 -23.74
N ARG A 89 4.58 -8.75 -23.21
CA ARG A 89 4.41 -10.02 -23.93
C ARG A 89 2.94 -10.32 -24.24
N ILE A 90 2.04 -10.12 -23.28
CA ILE A 90 0.60 -10.34 -23.46
C ILE A 90 0.05 -9.38 -24.52
N VAL A 91 0.42 -8.10 -24.43
CA VAL A 91 0.03 -7.08 -25.40
C VAL A 91 0.53 -7.43 -26.80
N GLY A 92 1.80 -7.83 -26.94
CA GLY A 92 2.36 -8.25 -28.23
C GLY A 92 1.62 -9.44 -28.85
N LYS A 93 1.26 -10.45 -28.05
CA LYS A 93 0.46 -11.59 -28.54
C LYS A 93 -0.91 -11.13 -29.08
N LYS A 94 -1.58 -10.23 -28.36
CA LYS A 94 -2.87 -9.68 -28.79
C LYS A 94 -2.74 -8.81 -30.04
N GLN A 95 -1.66 -8.05 -30.17
CA GLN A 95 -1.44 -7.20 -31.35
C GLN A 95 -1.32 -8.04 -32.62
N ILE A 96 -0.56 -9.14 -32.58
CA ILE A 96 -0.42 -10.07 -33.71
C ILE A 96 -1.77 -10.68 -34.11
N GLU A 97 -2.59 -11.06 -33.13
CA GLU A 97 -3.93 -11.61 -33.38
C GLU A 97 -4.83 -10.58 -34.07
N ILE A 98 -4.82 -9.33 -33.58
CA ILE A 98 -5.58 -8.22 -34.19
C ILE A 98 -5.10 -7.94 -35.62
N ASP A 99 -3.79 -7.90 -35.85
CA ASP A 99 -3.22 -7.63 -37.17
C ASP A 99 -3.59 -8.74 -38.17
N PHE A 100 -3.55 -10.01 -37.73
CA PHE A 100 -3.97 -11.14 -38.54
C PHE A 100 -5.46 -11.07 -38.89
N LEU A 101 -6.33 -10.82 -37.91
CA LEU A 101 -7.77 -10.69 -38.13
C LEU A 101 -8.10 -9.52 -39.07
N ASN A 102 -7.45 -8.37 -38.88
CA ASN A 102 -7.61 -7.23 -39.78
C ASN A 102 -7.19 -7.58 -41.21
N LYS A 103 -6.07 -8.30 -41.37
CA LYS A 103 -5.61 -8.69 -42.71
C LYS A 103 -6.55 -9.69 -43.37
N LEU A 104 -7.09 -10.63 -42.61
CA LEU A 104 -8.12 -11.56 -43.11
C LEU A 104 -9.36 -10.81 -43.60
N ILE A 105 -9.84 -9.82 -42.83
CA ILE A 105 -11.00 -9.00 -43.23
C ILE A 105 -10.70 -8.22 -44.51
N GLU A 106 -9.48 -7.68 -44.65
CA GLU A 106 -9.06 -6.94 -45.84
C GLU A 106 -9.06 -7.83 -47.09
N ILE A 107 -8.48 -9.04 -46.99
CA ILE A 107 -8.46 -10.01 -48.09
C ILE A 107 -9.89 -10.45 -48.44
N ALA A 108 -10.70 -10.81 -47.44
CA ALA A 108 -12.08 -11.24 -47.66
C ALA A 108 -12.94 -10.13 -48.28
N SER A 109 -12.74 -8.86 -47.89
CA SER A 109 -13.44 -7.73 -48.49
C SER A 109 -13.01 -7.48 -49.94
N SER A 110 -11.72 -7.68 -50.25
CA SER A 110 -11.19 -7.58 -51.61
C SER A 110 -11.72 -8.68 -52.52
N GLU A 111 -11.83 -9.92 -52.04
CA GLU A 111 -12.34 -11.04 -52.82
C GLU A 111 -13.86 -10.96 -53.03
N LEU A 112 -14.60 -10.54 -52.00
CA LEU A 112 -16.07 -10.49 -52.03
C LEU A 112 -16.61 -9.18 -52.64
N SER A 113 -15.77 -8.17 -52.89
CA SER A 113 -16.18 -6.82 -53.33
C SER A 113 -17.24 -6.16 -52.42
N VAL A 114 -17.25 -6.56 -51.15
CA VAL A 114 -18.23 -6.16 -50.13
C VAL A 114 -17.43 -5.70 -48.92
N ASP A 115 -17.67 -4.47 -48.45
CA ASP A 115 -17.01 -3.93 -47.25
C ASP A 115 -17.62 -4.57 -45.99
N ILE A 116 -17.02 -5.67 -45.55
CA ILE A 116 -17.50 -6.49 -44.41
C ILE A 116 -17.47 -5.66 -43.12
N LYS A 117 -16.58 -4.68 -43.00
CA LYS A 117 -16.50 -3.77 -41.83
C LYS A 117 -17.71 -2.84 -41.73
N LYS A 118 -18.40 -2.58 -42.84
CA LYS A 118 -19.46 -1.56 -42.97
C LYS A 118 -20.87 -2.14 -43.12
N ASN A 119 -21.00 -3.43 -43.48
CA ASN A 119 -22.27 -4.09 -43.76
C ASN A 119 -22.97 -4.73 -42.54
N PHE A 120 -22.53 -4.43 -41.32
CA PHE A 120 -23.38 -4.62 -40.14
C PHE A 120 -24.45 -3.51 -40.12
N SER A 121 -25.35 -3.54 -41.10
CA SER A 121 -26.48 -2.63 -41.14
C SER A 121 -27.34 -2.88 -39.91
N THR A 122 -27.30 -1.96 -38.96
CA THR A 122 -28.41 -1.75 -38.04
C THR A 122 -29.68 -1.71 -38.87
N TYR A 123 -30.69 -2.49 -38.47
CA TYR A 123 -32.04 -2.28 -38.99
C TYR A 123 -32.34 -0.79 -38.85
N ARG A 124 -32.72 -0.11 -39.95
CA ARG A 124 -33.25 1.25 -39.83
C ARG A 124 -34.47 1.12 -38.92
N LEU A 125 -34.35 1.65 -37.70
CA LEU A 125 -35.49 1.78 -36.80
C LEU A 125 -36.42 2.77 -37.49
N ASN A 126 -37.47 2.25 -38.13
CA ASN A 126 -38.52 3.10 -38.65
C ASN A 126 -39.13 3.82 -37.44
N GLY A 127 -38.92 5.13 -37.39
CA GLY A 127 -39.48 6.01 -36.37
C GLY A 127 -40.99 5.87 -36.30
N SER A 128 -41.49 5.99 -35.08
CA SER A 128 -42.88 5.91 -34.65
C SER A 128 -43.86 6.69 -35.55
N ASP A 129 -44.83 6.00 -36.14
CA ASP A 129 -46.07 6.60 -36.64
C ASP A 129 -47.20 5.56 -36.52
N VAL A 130 -47.99 5.64 -35.44
CA VAL A 130 -49.47 5.81 -35.47
C VAL A 130 -49.93 6.20 -34.06
N ILE A 131 -50.04 7.50 -33.78
CA ILE A 131 -51.08 8.03 -32.89
C ILE A 131 -51.89 9.00 -33.75
N ARG A 132 -52.93 8.49 -34.41
CA ARG A 132 -53.96 9.33 -35.04
C ARG A 132 -55.31 9.05 -34.40
N GLN A 133 -55.55 9.86 -33.37
CA GLN A 133 -56.79 10.57 -33.03
C GLN A 133 -58.08 9.76 -32.79
N LYS A 134 -58.52 9.84 -31.53
CA LYS A 134 -59.92 9.82 -31.12
C LYS A 134 -60.72 10.87 -31.92
N LYS A 135 -61.79 10.45 -32.60
CA LYS A 135 -62.88 11.36 -33.02
C LYS A 135 -64.23 10.62 -33.07
N ASP A 136 -64.97 10.85 -31.99
CA ASP A 136 -66.42 11.03 -31.83
C ASP A 136 -67.46 10.02 -32.36
N LEU A 137 -68.44 9.81 -31.46
CA LEU A 137 -69.65 8.99 -31.44
C LEU A 137 -70.67 9.39 -32.53
N PRO A 138 -71.61 8.47 -32.88
CA PRO A 138 -73.02 8.72 -32.56
C PRO A 138 -73.64 7.65 -31.66
#